data_AF-A0A9Q8LIR5-F1
#
_entry.id   AF-A0A9Q8LIR5-F1
#
_cell.length_a   1.000
_cell.length_b   1.000
_cell.length_c   1.000
_cell.angle_alpha   90.00
_cell.angle_beta   90.00
_cell.angle_gamma   90.00
#
_symmetry.space_group_name_H-M   'P 1'
#
loop_
_entity.id
_entity.type
_entity.pdbx_description
1 polymer ?
#
loop_
_entity_poly.entity_id
_entity_poly.type
_entity_poly.pdbx_seq_one_letter_code
_entity_poly.pdbx_strand_id
1 'polypeptide(L)'
;MAQNATENSSDEFLVFPSFQPDVAFLKKLERRAPIDKDPTRGPQLKMIPATPPDGSPPATDVPFDPNTDELYRLDDSSGVNQWIYIINTGFDTSIPDLQANGREVTTFVVPPSFTLSESIPIDRRGPTDISDIGDRDASTNTFRGHGTGVASAAGGLEYGVTPRANLHLIKGKGSFCQPRGEGLTSHVAAGYTHQAIERAFGHIQGHYFGLRTNNGVTRAVINLSWGIARQDGAREVNRDSELGRLFDKFLSWAVDNDIVVVCAAGNFGRSAEQQVLGDFLPQRLASAGNNALITVGAVTGQGALWDQTTPPGPSRRDYGEPTLTGQHDIFAMGDNTIRYQGLGGQEKGSGEGEFGTSIAAPQVAATIAYLFQHPVNGLT
;
A
#
# COMPACT_ATOMS: atom_id res chain seq x y z
N MET A 1 23.13 51.55 -6.92
CA MET A 1 21.94 51.69 -6.05
C MET A 1 21.08 50.47 -6.31
N ALA A 2 21.14 49.49 -5.40
CA ALA A 2 20.41 48.23 -5.50
C ALA A 2 19.02 48.42 -4.86
N GLN A 3 17.96 48.02 -5.56
CA GLN A 3 16.62 47.91 -5.00
C GLN A 3 16.43 46.50 -4.45
N ASN A 4 16.22 46.41 -3.14
CA ASN A 4 15.83 45.19 -2.45
C ASN A 4 14.35 44.92 -2.73
N ALA A 5 14.05 43.79 -3.38
CA ALA A 5 12.72 43.21 -3.38
C ALA A 5 12.63 42.24 -2.19
N THR A 6 11.83 42.61 -1.19
CA THR A 6 11.43 41.72 -0.10
C THR A 6 10.22 40.92 -0.56
N GLU A 7 10.41 39.65 -0.86
CA GLU A 7 9.32 38.68 -1.00
C GLU A 7 8.83 38.27 0.39
N ASN A 8 7.60 38.68 0.73
CA ASN A 8 6.82 38.10 1.80
C ASN A 8 6.08 36.89 1.22
N SER A 9 6.62 35.68 1.40
CA SER A 9 5.83 34.46 1.27
C SER A 9 5.28 34.11 2.65
N SER A 10 4.04 34.51 2.91
CA SER A 10 3.27 33.96 4.02
C SER A 10 2.88 32.54 3.66
N ASP A 11 3.61 31.56 4.19
CA ASP A 11 3.19 30.16 4.23
C ASP A 11 1.95 30.08 5.13
N GLU A 12 0.77 30.26 4.53
CA GLU A 12 -0.49 29.85 5.15
C GLU A 12 -0.51 28.32 5.18
N PHE A 13 -0.09 27.76 6.32
CA PHE A 13 -0.29 26.35 6.62
C PHE A 13 -1.80 26.08 6.61
N LEU A 14 -2.24 25.22 5.69
CA LEU A 14 -3.55 24.57 5.76
C LEU A 14 -3.56 23.65 6.99
N VAL A 15 -3.90 24.21 8.15
CA VAL A 15 -4.25 23.45 9.34
C VAL A 15 -5.61 22.83 9.06
N PHE A 16 -5.64 21.54 8.74
CA PHE A 16 -6.89 20.80 8.77
C PHE A 16 -7.48 20.90 10.18
N PRO A 17 -8.76 21.28 10.34
CA PRO A 17 -9.40 21.22 11.63
C PRO A 17 -9.27 19.79 12.16
N SER A 18 -8.91 19.66 13.44
CA SER A 18 -8.79 18.37 14.10
C SER A 18 -10.04 17.54 13.83
N PHE A 19 -9.85 16.36 13.25
CA PHE A 19 -10.93 15.42 13.02
C PHE A 19 -11.54 15.03 14.38
N GLN A 20 -12.70 15.59 14.69
CA GLN A 20 -13.54 15.19 15.79
C GLN A 20 -14.72 14.45 15.14
N PRO A 21 -14.73 13.11 15.11
CA PRO A 21 -15.84 12.38 14.52
C PRO A 21 -17.13 12.80 15.22
N ASP A 22 -18.15 13.14 14.42
CA ASP A 22 -19.47 13.51 14.91
C ASP A 22 -19.98 12.43 15.89
N VAL A 23 -20.38 12.83 17.09
CA VAL A 23 -20.94 11.93 18.10
C VAL A 23 -22.16 11.19 17.55
N ALA A 24 -22.91 11.78 16.62
CA ALA A 24 -24.00 11.10 15.92
C ALA A 24 -23.50 10.04 14.93
N PHE A 25 -22.34 10.24 14.28
CA PHE A 25 -21.67 9.21 13.49
C PHE A 25 -21.21 8.05 14.37
N LEU A 26 -20.56 8.33 15.51
CA LEU A 26 -20.17 7.29 16.48
C LEU A 26 -21.38 6.55 17.08
N LYS A 27 -22.54 7.22 17.21
CA LYS A 27 -23.80 6.59 17.64
C LYS A 27 -24.50 5.78 16.54
N LYS A 28 -24.25 6.09 15.26
CA LYS A 28 -24.75 5.34 14.10
C LYS A 28 -23.93 4.08 13.81
N LEU A 29 -22.72 3.98 14.37
CA LEU A 29 -22.05 2.69 14.51
C LEU A 29 -22.86 1.86 15.52
N GLU A 30 -23.94 1.25 15.05
CA GLU A 30 -24.65 0.24 15.84
C GLU A 30 -23.61 -0.79 16.26
N ARG A 31 -23.55 -1.10 17.56
CA ARG A 31 -22.79 -2.26 18.04
C ARG A 31 -23.42 -3.46 17.37
N ARG A 32 -22.84 -3.91 16.25
CA ARG A 32 -23.14 -5.24 15.75
C ARG A 32 -22.85 -6.24 16.85
N ALA A 33 -23.58 -7.35 16.80
CA ALA A 33 -23.06 -8.57 17.40
C ALA A 33 -21.58 -8.65 17.01
N PRO A 34 -20.69 -8.96 17.97
CA PRO A 34 -19.29 -9.19 17.66
C PRO A 34 -19.18 -9.89 16.30
N ILE A 35 -18.39 -9.34 15.36
CA ILE A 35 -17.86 -10.24 14.33
C ILE A 35 -17.26 -11.36 15.17
N ASP A 36 -17.83 -12.56 14.99
CA ASP A 36 -17.90 -13.61 16.00
C ASP A 36 -16.54 -13.74 16.71
N LYS A 37 -16.53 -14.29 17.92
CA LYS A 37 -15.27 -14.68 18.60
C LYS A 37 -14.43 -15.70 17.81
N ASP A 38 -14.70 -15.87 16.51
CA ASP A 38 -13.95 -16.60 15.54
C ASP A 38 -12.45 -16.31 15.70
N PRO A 39 -11.76 -17.19 16.43
CA PRO A 39 -10.34 -17.01 16.72
C PRO A 39 -9.50 -17.17 15.46
N THR A 40 -10.11 -17.56 14.33
CA THR A 40 -9.44 -17.72 13.04
C THR A 40 -9.22 -16.40 12.31
N ARG A 41 -9.93 -15.32 12.66
CA ARG A 41 -9.67 -14.02 12.04
C ARG A 41 -8.35 -13.41 12.51
N GLY A 42 -7.55 -12.95 11.54
CA GLY A 42 -6.21 -12.43 11.76
C GLY A 42 -6.13 -11.27 12.75
N PRO A 43 -5.05 -11.17 13.54
CA PRO A 43 -4.90 -10.15 14.58
C PRO A 43 -4.90 -8.73 14.02
N GLN A 44 -4.57 -8.55 12.74
CA GLN A 44 -4.59 -7.25 12.08
C GLN A 44 -5.97 -6.60 12.05
N LEU A 45 -7.02 -7.41 11.88
CA LEU A 45 -8.38 -6.88 11.85
C LEU A 45 -8.75 -6.34 13.24
N LYS A 46 -8.33 -7.02 14.31
CA LYS A 46 -8.65 -6.62 15.69
C LYS A 46 -7.96 -5.33 16.12
N MET A 47 -6.73 -5.07 15.65
CA MET A 47 -5.97 -3.88 16.03
C MET A 47 -6.52 -2.58 15.44
N ILE A 48 -7.08 -2.61 14.23
CA ILE A 48 -7.50 -1.38 13.52
C ILE A 48 -8.58 -0.58 14.27
N PRO A 49 -9.67 -1.18 14.78
CA PRO A 49 -10.69 -0.44 15.52
C PRO A 49 -10.48 -0.47 17.04
N ALA A 50 -9.46 -1.15 17.55
CA ALA A 50 -9.23 -1.24 18.98
C ALA A 50 -8.88 0.16 19.52
N THR A 51 -9.65 0.61 20.50
CA THR A 51 -9.29 1.77 21.33
C THR A 51 -8.59 1.23 22.56
N PRO A 52 -7.52 1.88 23.06
CA PRO A 52 -6.97 1.54 24.38
C PRO A 52 -8.11 1.46 25.41
N PRO A 53 -8.11 0.45 26.32
CA PRO A 53 -9.24 0.16 27.20
C PRO A 53 -9.78 1.33 28.05
N ASP A 54 -8.97 2.37 28.27
CA ASP A 54 -9.29 3.54 29.10
C ASP A 54 -9.30 4.86 28.32
N GLY A 55 -9.16 4.82 26.99
CA GLY A 55 -9.04 6.03 26.15
C GLY A 55 -7.76 6.83 26.38
N SER A 56 -6.82 6.32 27.19
CA SER A 56 -5.50 6.90 27.34
C SER A 56 -4.66 6.62 26.08
N PRO A 57 -3.62 7.42 25.78
CA PRO A 57 -2.61 7.01 24.82
C PRO A 57 -2.10 5.64 25.27
N PRO A 58 -1.90 4.67 24.36
CA PRO A 58 -1.46 3.33 24.74
C PRO A 58 -0.25 3.46 25.67
N ALA A 59 -0.44 3.07 26.94
CA ALA A 59 0.65 3.05 27.90
C ALA A 59 1.74 2.17 27.27
N THR A 60 2.95 2.71 27.08
CA THR A 60 4.07 2.04 26.40
C THR A 60 4.43 0.68 27.00
N ASP A 61 3.89 0.39 28.18
CA ASP A 61 4.29 -0.70 29.05
C ASP A 61 3.20 -1.79 29.17
N VAL A 62 2.00 -1.59 28.59
CA VAL A 62 0.94 -2.61 28.55
C VAL A 62 0.82 -3.11 27.11
N PRO A 63 1.30 -4.33 26.80
CA PRO A 63 1.19 -4.89 25.47
C PRO A 63 -0.28 -4.98 25.04
N PHE A 64 -0.59 -4.58 23.81
CA PHE A 64 -1.88 -4.88 23.20
C PHE A 64 -2.06 -6.40 23.15
N ASP A 65 -3.14 -6.91 23.77
CA ASP A 65 -3.53 -8.31 23.66
C ASP A 65 -4.76 -8.41 22.76
N PRO A 66 -4.58 -8.81 21.48
CA PRO A 66 -5.68 -8.97 20.53
C PRO A 66 -6.72 -10.03 20.95
N ASN A 67 -6.46 -10.80 22.01
CA ASN A 67 -7.40 -11.79 22.54
C ASN A 67 -8.29 -11.25 23.66
N THR A 68 -7.94 -10.12 24.28
CA THR A 68 -8.70 -9.54 25.40
C THR A 68 -9.42 -8.25 25.04
N ASP A 69 -8.97 -7.53 24.00
CA ASP A 69 -9.58 -6.26 23.60
C ASP A 69 -10.92 -6.44 22.85
N GLU A 70 -11.75 -5.39 22.89
CA GLU A 70 -13.09 -5.42 22.30
C GLU A 70 -13.07 -5.85 20.82
N LEU A 71 -14.08 -6.64 20.46
CA LEU A 71 -14.17 -7.27 19.14
C LEU A 71 -14.17 -6.27 17.99
N TYR A 72 -13.56 -6.68 16.88
CA TYR A 72 -13.53 -5.96 15.61
C TYR A 72 -14.91 -5.39 15.25
N ARG A 73 -15.00 -4.07 15.05
CA ARG A 73 -16.23 -3.36 14.66
C ARG A 73 -16.08 -2.79 13.26
N LEU A 74 -16.87 -3.31 12.33
CA LEU A 74 -17.11 -2.74 11.00
C LEU A 74 -18.61 -2.58 10.77
N ASP A 75 -18.98 -1.56 10.01
CA ASP A 75 -20.31 -1.45 9.40
C ASP A 75 -20.49 -2.46 8.24
N ASP A 76 -21.75 -2.75 7.87
CA ASP A 76 -22.16 -3.78 6.88
C ASP A 76 -21.71 -3.39 5.48
N SER A 77 -21.51 -2.09 5.26
CA SER A 77 -21.02 -1.54 4.01
C SER A 77 -19.65 -2.13 3.66
N SER A 78 -18.71 -2.22 4.62
CA SER A 78 -17.46 -2.97 4.49
C SER A 78 -16.68 -2.77 3.17
N GLY A 79 -16.81 -1.63 2.50
CA GLY A 79 -16.17 -1.40 1.20
C GLY A 79 -17.12 -1.18 0.01
N VAL A 80 -18.42 -1.45 0.13
CA VAL A 80 -19.38 -1.44 -1.00
C VAL A 80 -19.23 -0.19 -1.87
N ASN A 81 -19.11 -0.42 -3.17
CA ASN A 81 -18.95 0.57 -4.24
C ASN A 81 -17.67 1.42 -4.18
N GLN A 82 -16.73 1.11 -3.28
CA GLN A 82 -15.42 1.77 -3.24
C GLN A 82 -14.40 0.93 -3.99
N TRP A 83 -13.45 1.61 -4.64
CA TRP A 83 -12.43 1.00 -5.46
C TRP A 83 -11.05 1.11 -4.82
N ILE A 84 -10.37 -0.03 -4.73
CA ILE A 84 -8.96 -0.11 -4.33
C ILE A 84 -8.15 -0.59 -5.54
N TYR A 85 -7.27 0.28 -6.02
CA TYR A 85 -6.28 -0.04 -7.04
C TYR A 85 -5.03 -0.57 -6.36
N ILE A 86 -4.48 -1.69 -6.84
CA ILE A 86 -3.27 -2.28 -6.27
C ILE A 86 -2.27 -2.53 -7.40
N ILE A 87 -1.14 -1.84 -7.37
CA ILE A 87 -0.03 -2.11 -8.31
C ILE A 87 0.98 -3.02 -7.61
N ASN A 88 1.20 -4.23 -8.14
CA ASN A 88 2.12 -5.18 -7.53
C ASN A 88 2.72 -6.21 -8.51
N THR A 89 3.26 -7.31 -7.98
CA THR A 89 3.96 -8.37 -8.73
C THR A 89 3.07 -9.28 -9.56
N GLY A 90 1.77 -9.27 -9.29
CA GLY A 90 0.76 -10.17 -9.85
C GLY A 90 -0.21 -10.59 -8.75
N PHE A 91 -1.22 -11.38 -9.11
CA PHE A 91 -2.28 -11.79 -8.20
C PHE A 91 -2.76 -13.19 -8.58
N ASP A 92 -3.00 -14.03 -7.57
CA ASP A 92 -3.74 -15.27 -7.72
C ASP A 92 -5.22 -15.01 -7.48
N THR A 93 -5.95 -14.71 -8.55
CA THR A 93 -7.39 -14.44 -8.47
C THR A 93 -8.24 -15.72 -8.36
N SER A 94 -7.62 -16.90 -8.17
CA SER A 94 -8.35 -18.16 -7.96
C SER A 94 -8.62 -18.46 -6.49
N ILE A 95 -7.92 -17.77 -5.57
CA ILE A 95 -8.11 -17.94 -4.13
C ILE A 95 -9.46 -17.38 -3.68
N PRO A 96 -10.05 -17.90 -2.57
CA PRO A 96 -11.31 -17.40 -2.04
C PRO A 96 -11.30 -15.89 -1.82
N ASP A 97 -10.21 -15.35 -1.26
CA ASP A 97 -10.10 -13.94 -0.88
C ASP A 97 -10.26 -12.96 -2.03
N LEU A 98 -9.88 -13.33 -3.25
CA LEU A 98 -9.88 -12.45 -4.42
C LEU A 98 -10.99 -12.78 -5.41
N GLN A 99 -12.00 -13.56 -5.00
CA GLN A 99 -13.18 -13.80 -5.83
C GLN A 99 -14.13 -12.59 -5.87
N ALA A 100 -14.85 -12.47 -6.98
CA ALA A 100 -15.89 -11.47 -7.23
C ALA A 100 -17.24 -11.83 -6.57
N ASN A 101 -17.25 -12.12 -5.27
CA ASN A 101 -18.45 -12.52 -4.53
C ASN A 101 -19.25 -11.30 -4.02
N GLY A 102 -20.11 -10.74 -4.88
CA GLY A 102 -20.91 -9.55 -4.53
C GLY A 102 -20.16 -8.22 -4.62
N ARG A 103 -19.04 -8.21 -5.35
CA ARG A 103 -18.19 -7.06 -5.68
C ARG A 103 -17.51 -7.29 -7.03
N GLU A 104 -16.86 -6.26 -7.57
CA GLU A 104 -16.05 -6.38 -8.77
C GLU A 104 -14.58 -6.66 -8.44
N VAL A 105 -13.97 -7.59 -9.17
CA VAL A 105 -12.52 -7.82 -9.19
C VAL A 105 -12.07 -7.82 -10.63
N THR A 106 -11.30 -6.80 -11.01
CA THR A 106 -10.80 -6.62 -12.38
C THR A 106 -9.27 -6.58 -12.37
N THR A 107 -8.67 -6.89 -13.51
CA THR A 107 -7.21 -7.05 -13.60
C THR A 107 -6.64 -6.31 -14.81
N PHE A 108 -5.39 -5.89 -14.68
CA PHE A 108 -4.60 -5.34 -15.78
C PHE A 108 -3.15 -5.80 -15.67
N VAL A 109 -2.57 -6.19 -16.79
CA VAL A 109 -1.17 -6.64 -16.86
C VAL A 109 -0.39 -5.64 -17.70
N VAL A 110 0.64 -5.02 -17.11
CA VAL A 110 1.58 -4.20 -17.87
C VAL A 110 2.44 -5.15 -18.74
N PRO A 111 2.45 -4.97 -20.07
CA PRO A 111 3.16 -5.89 -20.95
C PRO A 111 4.66 -6.00 -20.62
N PRO A 112 5.28 -7.19 -20.80
CA PRO A 112 6.71 -7.41 -20.54
C PRO A 112 7.66 -6.46 -21.27
N SER A 113 7.26 -5.91 -22.42
CA SER A 113 8.04 -4.91 -23.18
C SER A 113 8.25 -3.61 -22.41
N PHE A 114 7.40 -3.31 -21.42
CA PHE A 114 7.56 -2.15 -20.55
C PHE A 114 8.19 -2.51 -19.21
N THR A 115 7.98 -3.74 -18.71
CA THR A 115 8.42 -4.14 -17.36
C THR A 115 9.80 -4.80 -17.32
N LEU A 116 10.35 -5.24 -18.46
CA LEU A 116 11.64 -5.92 -18.55
C LEU A 116 12.58 -5.21 -19.54
N SER A 117 13.88 -5.26 -19.25
CA SER A 117 14.92 -4.80 -20.19
C SER A 117 14.86 -5.62 -21.49
N GLU A 118 15.11 -4.96 -22.63
CA GLU A 118 15.24 -5.62 -23.92
C GLU A 118 16.36 -6.68 -23.94
N SER A 119 17.35 -6.52 -23.07
CA SER A 119 18.44 -7.49 -22.88
C SER A 119 17.99 -8.84 -22.33
N ILE A 120 16.77 -8.94 -21.77
CA ILE A 120 16.20 -10.20 -21.31
C ILE A 120 15.61 -10.95 -22.52
N PRO A 121 16.11 -12.15 -22.86
CA PRO A 121 15.59 -12.96 -23.96
C PRO A 121 14.08 -13.23 -23.84
N ILE A 122 13.35 -13.18 -24.96
CA ILE A 122 11.88 -13.31 -25.00
C ILE A 122 11.41 -14.63 -24.38
N ASP A 123 12.11 -15.72 -24.65
CA ASP A 123 11.84 -17.07 -24.13
C ASP A 123 12.05 -17.20 -22.61
N ARG A 124 12.68 -16.20 -21.98
CA ARG A 124 12.87 -16.12 -20.53
C ARG A 124 11.90 -15.15 -19.84
N ARG A 125 11.13 -14.37 -20.58
CA ARG A 125 10.16 -13.42 -20.00
C ARG A 125 8.90 -14.18 -19.57
N GLY A 126 8.37 -13.88 -18.39
CA GLY A 126 7.08 -14.41 -18.01
C GLY A 126 6.79 -14.42 -16.51
N PRO A 127 5.53 -14.67 -16.12
CA PRO A 127 4.40 -14.93 -17.01
C PRO A 127 3.80 -13.62 -17.55
N THR A 128 3.15 -13.69 -18.71
CA THR A 128 2.51 -12.54 -19.39
C THR A 128 1.07 -12.31 -18.95
N ASP A 129 0.57 -13.13 -18.04
CA ASP A 129 -0.74 -13.03 -17.42
C ASP A 129 -0.63 -12.41 -16.01
N ILE A 130 -1.76 -12.40 -15.29
CA ILE A 130 -1.87 -11.78 -13.97
C ILE A 130 -1.14 -12.55 -12.87
N SER A 131 -0.64 -13.77 -13.12
CA SER A 131 -0.12 -14.67 -12.08
C SER A 131 0.95 -14.01 -11.21
N ASP A 132 0.82 -14.22 -9.89
CA ASP A 132 1.74 -13.70 -8.88
C ASP A 132 3.00 -14.55 -8.73
N ILE A 133 3.86 -14.49 -9.75
CA ILE A 133 5.13 -15.21 -9.76
C ILE A 133 6.24 -14.25 -9.31
N GLY A 134 6.53 -14.27 -8.01
CA GLY A 134 7.69 -13.59 -7.43
C GLY A 134 8.93 -14.47 -7.39
N ASP A 135 9.80 -14.23 -6.40
CA ASP A 135 11.01 -15.00 -6.23
C ASP A 135 10.68 -16.44 -5.80
N ARG A 136 11.32 -17.41 -6.43
CA ARG A 136 11.20 -18.82 -6.03
C ARG A 136 11.97 -19.02 -4.72
N ASP A 137 11.26 -19.44 -3.68
CA ASP A 137 11.88 -19.91 -2.46
C ASP A 137 12.58 -21.24 -2.74
N ALA A 138 13.90 -21.25 -2.64
CA ALA A 138 14.70 -22.43 -2.90
C ALA A 138 14.44 -23.56 -1.88
N SER A 139 14.00 -23.23 -0.67
CA SER A 139 13.80 -24.21 0.40
C SER A 139 12.45 -24.92 0.32
N THR A 140 11.39 -24.17 -0.02
CA THR A 140 10.02 -24.69 -0.08
C THR A 140 9.58 -25.02 -1.50
N ASN A 141 10.37 -24.62 -2.50
CA ASN A 141 10.04 -24.73 -3.91
C ASN A 141 8.74 -24.00 -4.29
N THR A 142 8.35 -22.98 -3.53
CA THR A 142 7.13 -22.19 -3.77
C THR A 142 7.48 -20.83 -4.39
N PHE A 143 6.55 -20.25 -5.14
CA PHE A 143 6.67 -18.89 -5.63
C PHE A 143 6.18 -17.91 -4.57
N ARG A 144 7.07 -17.05 -4.08
CA ARG A 144 6.72 -15.98 -3.15
C ARG A 144 6.23 -14.77 -3.96
N GLY A 145 5.02 -14.90 -4.50
CA GLY A 145 4.29 -13.74 -5.00
C GLY A 145 3.95 -12.79 -3.86
N HIS A 146 4.11 -11.49 -4.11
CA HIS A 146 3.93 -10.43 -3.11
C HIS A 146 2.54 -9.76 -3.25
N GLY A 147 2.01 -9.67 -4.47
CA GLY A 147 0.77 -8.95 -4.75
C GLY A 147 -0.49 -9.63 -4.24
N THR A 148 -0.56 -10.97 -4.25
CA THR A 148 -1.70 -11.73 -3.68
C THR A 148 -1.88 -11.39 -2.21
N GLY A 149 -0.80 -11.39 -1.42
CA GLY A 149 -0.86 -11.07 0.01
C GLY A 149 -1.24 -9.62 0.28
N VAL A 150 -0.76 -8.68 -0.54
CA VAL A 150 -1.16 -7.28 -0.46
C VAL A 150 -2.65 -7.10 -0.75
N ALA A 151 -3.17 -7.76 -1.78
CA ALA A 151 -4.59 -7.67 -2.15
C ALA A 151 -5.51 -8.35 -1.12
N SER A 152 -5.10 -9.51 -0.61
CA SER A 152 -5.78 -10.23 0.48
C SER A 152 -5.85 -9.36 1.74
N ALA A 153 -4.77 -8.70 2.14
CA ALA A 153 -4.78 -7.81 3.32
C ALA A 153 -5.68 -6.57 3.14
N ALA A 154 -5.78 -6.01 1.93
CA ALA A 154 -6.66 -4.85 1.69
C ALA A 154 -8.14 -5.26 1.65
N GLY A 155 -8.47 -6.17 0.74
CA GLY A 155 -9.84 -6.50 0.39
C GLY A 155 -10.09 -7.99 0.27
N GLY A 156 -9.29 -8.87 0.85
CA GLY A 156 -9.64 -10.29 0.96
C GLY A 156 -11.04 -10.48 1.56
N LEU A 157 -11.82 -11.43 1.02
CA LEU A 157 -13.14 -11.76 1.57
C LEU A 157 -13.08 -12.22 3.04
N GLU A 158 -12.01 -12.94 3.39
CA GLU A 158 -11.78 -13.50 4.72
C GLU A 158 -10.84 -12.63 5.55
N TYR A 159 -9.70 -12.22 4.97
CA TYR A 159 -8.62 -11.54 5.70
C TYR A 159 -8.49 -10.04 5.44
N GLY A 160 -9.31 -9.50 4.53
CA GLY A 160 -9.27 -8.09 4.16
C GLY A 160 -9.97 -7.18 5.16
N VAL A 161 -9.47 -5.95 5.26
CA VAL A 161 -10.10 -4.89 6.05
C VAL A 161 -11.41 -4.41 5.41
N THR A 162 -11.50 -4.45 4.07
CA THR A 162 -12.72 -4.07 3.32
C THR A 162 -13.15 -5.16 2.34
N PRO A 163 -13.73 -6.26 2.84
CA PRO A 163 -14.05 -7.43 2.01
C PRO A 163 -15.07 -7.15 0.89
N ARG A 164 -15.85 -6.07 0.99
CA ARG A 164 -16.86 -5.70 -0.03
C ARG A 164 -16.41 -4.59 -0.98
N ALA A 165 -15.16 -4.11 -0.86
CA ALA A 165 -14.60 -3.16 -1.81
C ALA A 165 -14.30 -3.82 -3.15
N ASN A 166 -14.53 -3.09 -4.23
CA ASN A 166 -14.11 -3.48 -5.57
C ASN A 166 -12.59 -3.40 -5.66
N LEU A 167 -11.98 -4.36 -6.33
CA LEU A 167 -10.53 -4.43 -6.51
C LEU A 167 -10.17 -4.27 -7.98
N HIS A 168 -9.20 -3.41 -8.26
CA HIS A 168 -8.55 -3.33 -9.56
C HIS A 168 -7.06 -3.66 -9.42
N LEU A 169 -6.71 -4.87 -9.86
CA LEU A 169 -5.43 -5.52 -9.58
C LEU A 169 -4.47 -5.37 -10.78
N ILE A 170 -3.41 -4.59 -10.61
CA ILE A 170 -2.49 -4.22 -11.67
C ILE A 170 -1.14 -4.90 -11.46
N LYS A 171 -0.77 -5.80 -12.37
CA LYS A 171 0.59 -6.35 -12.41
C LYS A 171 1.51 -5.36 -13.10
N GLY A 172 2.21 -4.57 -12.28
CA GLY A 172 3.16 -3.55 -12.73
C GLY A 172 4.61 -4.04 -12.79
N LYS A 173 4.90 -5.21 -12.21
CA LYS A 173 6.24 -5.81 -12.18
C LYS A 173 6.34 -6.98 -13.14
N GLY A 174 7.39 -7.00 -13.94
CA GLY A 174 7.72 -8.14 -14.79
C GLY A 174 8.53 -9.18 -14.02
N SER A 175 8.55 -10.41 -14.52
CA SER A 175 9.42 -11.46 -14.02
C SER A 175 10.09 -12.20 -15.17
N PHE A 176 11.24 -12.80 -14.90
CA PHE A 176 11.98 -13.58 -15.88
C PHE A 176 12.66 -14.79 -15.25
N CYS A 177 12.88 -15.81 -16.08
CA CYS A 177 13.62 -17.00 -15.70
C CYS A 177 15.12 -16.74 -15.80
N GLN A 178 15.82 -16.83 -14.68
CA GLN A 178 17.27 -16.78 -14.60
C GLN A 178 17.83 -18.20 -14.41
N PRO A 179 18.76 -18.67 -15.27
CA PRO A 179 19.48 -19.91 -15.04
C PRO A 179 20.30 -19.84 -13.75
N ARG A 180 20.23 -20.89 -12.91
CA ARG A 180 21.02 -21.02 -11.67
C ARG A 180 22.11 -22.10 -11.73
N GLY A 181 22.44 -22.60 -12.93
CA GLY A 181 23.31 -23.77 -13.12
C GLY A 181 22.53 -25.09 -13.12
N GLU A 182 23.17 -26.19 -13.54
CA GLU A 182 22.63 -27.57 -13.50
C GLU A 182 21.19 -27.75 -14.06
N GLY A 183 20.79 -26.95 -15.06
CA GLY A 183 19.45 -27.01 -15.64
C GLY A 183 18.33 -26.42 -14.77
N LEU A 184 18.67 -25.79 -13.64
CA LEU A 184 17.71 -25.13 -12.76
C LEU A 184 17.41 -23.70 -13.23
N THR A 185 16.14 -23.33 -13.18
CA THR A 185 15.65 -21.97 -13.42
C THR A 185 15.02 -21.38 -12.16
N SER A 186 15.34 -20.13 -11.87
CA SER A 186 14.66 -19.32 -10.86
C SER A 186 13.84 -18.25 -11.55
N HIS A 187 12.61 -18.05 -11.12
CA HIS A 187 11.91 -16.81 -11.46
C HIS A 187 12.47 -15.68 -10.58
N VAL A 188 12.68 -14.54 -11.21
CA VAL A 188 13.18 -13.31 -10.57
C VAL A 188 12.25 -12.18 -10.99
N ALA A 189 11.74 -11.45 -10.00
CA ALA A 189 10.92 -10.28 -10.26
C ALA A 189 11.79 -9.05 -10.55
N ALA A 190 11.67 -8.46 -11.74
CA ALA A 190 12.46 -7.29 -12.15
C ALA A 190 11.99 -6.01 -11.46
N GLY A 191 12.87 -5.09 -11.06
CA GLY A 191 12.47 -3.80 -10.49
C GLY A 191 11.50 -3.00 -11.39
N TYR A 192 10.75 -2.07 -10.79
CA TYR A 192 9.85 -1.21 -11.56
C TYR A 192 10.63 -0.32 -12.53
N THR A 193 10.17 -0.27 -13.78
CA THR A 193 10.72 0.63 -14.81
C THR A 193 9.85 1.89 -14.90
N HIS A 194 10.43 2.98 -15.41
CA HIS A 194 9.68 4.20 -15.70
C HIS A 194 8.47 3.93 -16.60
N GLN A 195 8.68 3.22 -17.71
CA GLN A 195 7.63 2.86 -18.67
C GLN A 195 6.52 1.99 -18.06
N ALA A 196 6.86 1.08 -17.15
CA ALA A 196 5.87 0.24 -16.49
C ALA A 196 4.96 1.06 -15.56
N ILE A 197 5.54 1.96 -14.78
CA ILE A 197 4.80 2.87 -13.90
C ILE A 197 3.92 3.81 -14.73
N GLU A 198 4.47 4.41 -15.79
CA GLU A 198 3.71 5.28 -16.69
C GLU A 198 2.50 4.55 -17.28
N ARG A 199 2.70 3.32 -17.75
CA ARG A 199 1.63 2.50 -18.32
C ARG A 199 0.56 2.14 -17.27
N ALA A 200 0.97 1.80 -16.05
CA ALA A 200 0.05 1.50 -14.96
C ALA A 200 -0.77 2.73 -14.55
N PHE A 201 -0.11 3.89 -14.41
CA PHE A 201 -0.77 5.15 -14.07
C PHE A 201 -1.75 5.58 -15.15
N GLY A 202 -1.34 5.58 -16.43
CA GLY A 202 -2.25 5.89 -17.53
C GLY A 202 -3.45 4.95 -17.60
N HIS A 203 -3.28 3.67 -17.23
CA HIS A 203 -4.39 2.73 -17.13
C HIS A 203 -5.36 3.08 -15.99
N ILE A 204 -4.85 3.36 -14.79
CA ILE A 204 -5.68 3.79 -13.65
C ILE A 204 -6.48 5.04 -14.01
N GLN A 205 -5.86 6.03 -14.64
CA GLN A 205 -6.52 7.26 -15.06
C GLN A 205 -7.70 6.98 -16.00
N GLY A 206 -7.48 6.15 -17.02
CA GLY A 206 -8.53 5.77 -17.97
C GLY A 206 -9.66 4.95 -17.32
N HIS A 207 -9.31 3.97 -16.48
CA HIS A 207 -10.27 3.13 -15.78
C HIS A 207 -11.13 3.95 -14.81
N TYR A 208 -10.51 4.78 -13.97
CA TYR A 208 -11.21 5.64 -13.02
C TYR A 208 -12.12 6.64 -13.74
N PHE A 209 -11.67 7.27 -14.82
CA PHE A 209 -12.52 8.19 -15.60
C PHE A 209 -13.76 7.48 -16.18
N GLY A 210 -13.59 6.24 -16.66
CA GLY A 210 -14.69 5.38 -17.09
C GLY A 210 -15.69 5.11 -15.96
N LEU A 211 -15.21 4.71 -14.78
CA LEU A 211 -16.05 4.46 -13.61
C LEU A 211 -16.76 5.73 -13.11
N ARG A 212 -16.09 6.87 -13.11
CA ARG A 212 -16.67 8.16 -12.70
C ARG A 212 -17.81 8.57 -13.64
N THR A 213 -17.62 8.38 -14.94
CA THR A 213 -18.61 8.73 -15.96
C THR A 213 -19.81 7.78 -15.98
N ASN A 214 -19.56 6.47 -15.84
CA ASN A 214 -20.58 5.44 -16.07
C ASN A 214 -21.24 4.91 -14.78
N ASN A 215 -20.52 4.94 -13.65
CA ASN A 215 -20.92 4.30 -12.40
C ASN A 215 -21.00 5.28 -11.22
N GLY A 216 -20.71 6.56 -11.44
CA GLY A 216 -20.78 7.59 -10.40
C GLY A 216 -19.73 7.44 -9.29
N VAL A 217 -18.65 6.69 -9.53
CA VAL A 217 -17.53 6.57 -8.57
C VAL A 217 -16.84 7.93 -8.45
N THR A 218 -16.84 8.51 -7.24
CA THR A 218 -16.25 9.83 -6.99
C THR A 218 -14.92 9.77 -6.27
N ARG A 219 -14.58 8.65 -5.60
CA ARG A 219 -13.37 8.50 -4.81
C ARG A 219 -12.79 7.10 -5.00
N ALA A 220 -11.49 6.97 -4.82
CA ALA A 220 -10.81 5.68 -4.85
C ALA A 220 -9.51 5.74 -4.04
N VAL A 221 -8.94 4.57 -3.76
CA VAL A 221 -7.65 4.47 -3.08
C VAL A 221 -6.69 3.68 -3.96
N ILE A 222 -5.43 4.10 -4.00
CA ILE A 222 -4.35 3.42 -4.73
C ILE A 222 -3.33 2.94 -3.73
N ASN A 223 -3.03 1.65 -3.70
CA ASN A 223 -2.04 1.07 -2.82
C ASN A 223 -0.75 0.69 -3.58
N LEU A 224 0.36 1.24 -3.11
CA LEU A 224 1.72 1.05 -3.61
C LEU A 224 2.57 0.42 -2.49
N SER A 225 2.37 -0.88 -2.24
CA SER A 225 3.17 -1.65 -1.27
C SER A 225 4.60 -1.95 -1.77
N TRP A 226 5.29 -0.93 -2.25
CA TRP A 226 6.64 -0.99 -2.79
C TRP A 226 7.25 0.41 -2.85
N GLY A 227 8.56 0.47 -3.02
CA GLY A 227 9.30 1.70 -3.29
C GLY A 227 10.39 1.42 -4.33
N ILE A 228 10.79 2.46 -5.04
CA ILE A 228 11.91 2.42 -5.99
C ILE A 228 13.09 3.05 -5.30
N ALA A 229 14.10 2.23 -4.99
CA ALA A 229 15.31 2.70 -4.33
C ALA A 229 16.23 3.41 -5.32
N ARG A 230 16.94 4.44 -4.85
CA ARG A 230 17.99 5.10 -5.64
C ARG A 230 19.09 4.16 -6.16
N GLN A 231 19.28 3.00 -5.53
CA GLN A 231 20.36 2.07 -5.87
C GLN A 231 20.02 1.07 -6.98
N ASP A 232 18.76 1.01 -7.44
CA ASP A 232 18.34 0.12 -8.52
C ASP A 232 18.85 0.64 -9.88
N GLY A 233 20.16 0.44 -10.14
CA GLY A 233 20.75 0.54 -11.48
C GLY A 233 21.07 1.95 -11.98
N ALA A 234 21.67 2.80 -11.14
CA ALA A 234 22.19 4.14 -11.50
C ALA A 234 21.14 5.18 -11.92
N ARG A 235 19.85 4.96 -11.59
CA ARG A 235 18.80 5.93 -11.88
C ARG A 235 18.70 6.97 -10.77
N GLU A 236 18.60 8.22 -11.19
CA GLU A 236 18.35 9.31 -10.25
C GLU A 236 16.90 9.23 -9.75
N VAL A 237 16.74 8.90 -8.47
CA VAL A 237 15.46 8.84 -7.77
C VAL A 237 15.30 10.17 -7.03
N ASN A 238 15.35 11.28 -7.76
CA ASN A 238 15.03 12.62 -7.27
C ASN A 238 13.71 13.11 -7.92
N ARG A 239 13.21 14.26 -7.46
CA ARG A 239 11.96 14.84 -7.96
C ARG A 239 12.05 15.25 -9.44
N ASP A 240 13.23 15.71 -9.86
CA ASP A 240 13.47 16.20 -11.21
C ASP A 240 13.77 15.12 -12.25
N SER A 241 13.88 13.86 -11.82
CA SER A 241 14.03 12.74 -12.73
C SER A 241 12.73 12.49 -13.49
N GLU A 242 12.80 11.77 -14.60
CA GLU A 242 11.59 11.39 -15.36
C GLU A 242 10.58 10.68 -14.47
N LEU A 243 11.06 9.78 -13.61
CA LEU A 243 10.22 9.03 -12.68
C LEU A 243 9.65 9.93 -11.58
N GLY A 244 10.46 10.84 -11.02
CA GLY A 244 10.01 11.82 -10.03
C GLY A 244 8.88 12.71 -10.58
N ARG A 245 9.08 13.29 -11.76
CA ARG A 245 8.07 14.11 -12.46
C ARG A 245 6.83 13.31 -12.82
N LEU A 246 6.97 12.04 -13.18
CA LEU A 246 5.83 11.16 -13.43
C LEU A 246 4.99 10.96 -12.17
N PHE A 247 5.62 10.68 -11.02
CA PHE A 247 4.92 10.57 -9.75
C PHE A 247 4.26 11.89 -9.34
N ASP A 248 4.96 13.02 -9.43
CA ASP A 248 4.39 14.34 -9.12
C ASP A 248 3.13 14.60 -9.94
N LYS A 249 3.22 14.42 -11.26
CA LYS A 249 2.07 14.59 -12.16
C LYS A 249 0.92 13.66 -11.79
N PHE A 250 1.22 12.42 -11.43
CA PHE A 250 0.20 11.44 -11.03
C PHE A 250 -0.44 11.78 -9.69
N LEU A 251 0.34 12.21 -8.71
CA LEU A 251 -0.15 12.63 -7.39
C LEU A 251 -1.02 13.89 -7.51
N SER A 252 -0.63 14.88 -8.32
CA SER A 252 -1.49 16.03 -8.61
C SER A 252 -2.82 15.60 -9.24
N TRP A 253 -2.77 14.70 -10.23
CA TRP A 253 -3.99 14.13 -10.82
C TRP A 253 -4.86 13.40 -9.77
N ALA A 254 -4.25 12.68 -8.83
CA ALA A 254 -4.95 11.99 -7.76
C ALA A 254 -5.68 12.98 -6.83
N VAL A 255 -5.02 14.09 -6.44
CA VAL A 255 -5.64 15.17 -5.67
C VAL A 255 -6.85 15.74 -6.39
N ASP A 256 -6.70 16.08 -7.67
CA ASP A 256 -7.77 16.69 -8.49
C ASP A 256 -8.99 15.76 -8.67
N ASN A 257 -8.87 14.48 -8.30
CA ASN A 257 -9.89 13.46 -8.46
C ASN A 257 -10.30 12.79 -7.14
N ASP A 258 -9.98 13.39 -5.99
CA ASP A 258 -10.31 12.85 -4.66
C ASP A 258 -9.83 11.39 -4.48
N ILE A 259 -8.63 11.10 -5.00
CA ILE A 259 -7.97 9.80 -4.89
C ILE A 259 -6.83 9.90 -3.88
N VAL A 260 -6.81 8.96 -2.94
CA VAL A 260 -5.71 8.83 -1.98
C VAL A 260 -4.74 7.75 -2.45
N VAL A 261 -3.45 8.07 -2.48
CA VAL A 261 -2.37 7.12 -2.72
C VAL A 261 -1.77 6.74 -1.38
N VAL A 262 -1.66 5.44 -1.12
CA VAL A 262 -1.04 4.88 0.08
C VAL A 262 0.19 4.11 -0.36
N CYS A 263 1.33 4.36 0.26
CA CYS A 263 2.56 3.62 -0.02
C CYS A 263 3.17 3.02 1.24
N ALA A 264 3.87 1.91 1.08
CA ALA A 264 4.63 1.30 2.18
C ALA A 264 5.92 2.10 2.44
N ALA A 265 6.28 2.29 3.71
CA ALA A 265 7.53 2.95 4.11
C ALA A 265 8.81 2.18 3.67
N GLY A 266 8.70 0.87 3.45
CA GLY A 266 9.84 -0.01 3.19
C GLY A 266 10.41 -0.64 4.45
N ASN A 267 11.32 -1.60 4.25
CA ASN A 267 11.76 -2.52 5.30
C ASN A 267 13.28 -2.38 5.59
N PHE A 268 13.80 -1.14 5.60
CA PHE A 268 15.25 -0.88 5.69
C PHE A 268 15.73 -0.32 7.04
N GLY A 269 14.91 -0.37 8.10
CA GLY A 269 15.25 0.21 9.41
C GLY A 269 16.48 -0.38 10.10
N ARG A 270 16.83 -1.63 9.78
CA ARG A 270 18.06 -2.30 10.24
C ARG A 270 19.12 -2.46 9.14
N SER A 271 18.94 -1.80 7.99
CA SER A 271 19.91 -1.86 6.89
C SER A 271 21.25 -1.27 7.33
N ALA A 272 22.35 -1.96 7.04
CA ALA A 272 23.70 -1.45 7.28
C ALA A 272 23.97 -0.16 6.49
N GLU A 273 23.25 0.01 5.38
CA GLU A 273 23.31 1.21 4.56
C GLU A 273 22.49 2.37 5.13
N GLN A 274 21.81 2.19 6.27
CA GLN A 274 21.03 3.21 7.00
C GLN A 274 19.97 3.95 6.14
N GLN A 275 19.35 3.27 5.18
CA GLN A 275 18.36 3.89 4.27
C GLN A 275 17.21 4.57 5.00
N VAL A 276 16.82 5.73 4.48
CA VAL A 276 15.72 6.56 5.02
C VAL A 276 14.66 6.77 3.95
N LEU A 277 13.46 7.18 4.33
CA LEU A 277 12.34 7.38 3.37
C LEU A 277 12.66 8.33 2.22
N GLY A 278 13.50 9.35 2.46
CA GLY A 278 13.98 10.25 1.41
C GLY A 278 14.76 9.55 0.28
N ASP A 279 15.26 8.32 0.49
CA ASP A 279 16.02 7.56 -0.50
C ASP A 279 15.13 6.78 -1.52
N PHE A 280 13.79 6.87 -1.40
CA PHE A 280 12.84 6.07 -2.19
C PHE A 280 11.72 6.90 -2.83
N LEU A 281 11.27 6.51 -4.02
CA LEU A 281 10.03 6.99 -4.65
C LEU A 281 8.90 5.94 -4.49
N PRO A 282 7.65 6.35 -4.19
CA PRO A 282 7.20 7.73 -4.03
C PRO A 282 7.38 8.32 -2.62
N GLN A 283 7.91 7.57 -1.65
CA GLN A 283 7.96 7.94 -0.22
C GLN A 283 8.56 9.32 0.03
N ARG A 284 9.61 9.71 -0.71
CA ARG A 284 10.24 11.02 -0.60
C ARG A 284 9.36 12.19 -1.06
N LEU A 285 8.28 11.94 -1.79
CA LEU A 285 7.32 12.95 -2.25
C LEU A 285 6.21 13.19 -1.23
N ALA A 286 6.15 12.37 -0.16
CA ALA A 286 5.29 12.66 0.97
C ALA A 286 5.87 13.91 1.66
N SER A 287 5.08 14.98 1.69
CA SER A 287 5.44 16.23 2.36
C SER A 287 4.34 16.59 3.35
N ALA A 288 4.72 17.22 4.46
CA ALA A 288 3.75 17.83 5.35
C ALA A 288 2.86 18.81 4.56
N GLY A 289 1.58 18.46 4.38
CA GLY A 289 0.60 19.24 3.60
C GLY A 289 0.19 18.65 2.24
N ASN A 290 0.86 17.59 1.75
CA ASN A 290 0.39 16.85 0.58
C ASN A 290 -0.40 15.61 1.03
N ASN A 291 -1.72 15.77 1.17
CA ASN A 291 -2.60 14.69 1.61
C ASN A 291 -2.84 13.59 0.55
N ALA A 292 -2.27 13.73 -0.64
CA ALA A 292 -2.45 12.76 -1.72
C ALA A 292 -1.69 11.46 -1.46
N LEU A 293 -0.57 11.52 -0.73
CA LEU A 293 0.31 10.38 -0.50
C LEU A 293 0.45 10.13 1.01
N ILE A 294 0.02 8.95 1.44
CA ILE A 294 0.14 8.47 2.82
C ILE A 294 1.21 7.38 2.86
N THR A 295 2.29 7.62 3.57
CA THR A 295 3.37 6.67 3.80
C THR A 295 3.14 5.90 5.09
N VAL A 296 3.09 4.57 4.98
CA VAL A 296 2.67 3.68 6.06
C VAL A 296 3.85 2.89 6.61
N GLY A 297 4.16 3.14 7.89
CA GLY A 297 5.09 2.32 8.68
C GLY A 297 4.40 1.07 9.24
N ALA A 298 5.20 0.15 9.80
CA ALA A 298 4.68 -1.09 10.38
C ALA A 298 4.84 -1.12 11.90
N VAL A 299 3.86 -1.71 12.59
CA VAL A 299 3.95 -2.11 13.99
C VAL A 299 3.84 -3.63 14.14
N THR A 300 4.29 -4.13 15.30
CA THR A 300 4.16 -5.53 15.69
C THR A 300 2.71 -5.88 16.03
N GLY A 301 2.43 -7.17 16.26
CA GLY A 301 1.14 -7.62 16.77
C GLY A 301 0.73 -6.97 18.10
N GLN A 302 1.70 -6.44 18.86
CA GLN A 302 1.50 -5.75 20.15
C GLN A 302 1.49 -4.22 20.03
N GLY A 303 1.57 -3.69 18.80
CA GLY A 303 1.56 -2.24 18.55
C GLY A 303 2.91 -1.55 18.69
N ALA A 304 3.99 -2.27 19.01
CA ALA A 304 5.34 -1.70 19.04
C ALA A 304 5.83 -1.38 17.62
N LEU A 305 6.65 -0.35 17.44
CA LEU A 305 7.27 -0.08 16.13
C LEU A 305 8.02 -1.32 15.64
N TRP A 306 7.71 -1.77 14.42
CA TRP A 306 8.48 -2.83 13.78
C TRP A 306 9.81 -2.24 13.33
N ASP A 307 10.90 -2.67 13.95
CA ASP A 307 12.22 -2.05 13.83
C ASP A 307 12.86 -2.13 12.43
N GLN A 308 12.30 -2.92 11.52
CA GLN A 308 12.70 -2.91 10.12
C GLN A 308 11.99 -1.82 9.31
N THR A 309 11.01 -1.11 9.86
CA THR A 309 10.39 0.03 9.19
C THR A 309 11.46 1.06 8.81
N THR A 310 11.54 1.45 7.54
CA THR A 310 12.50 2.46 7.07
C THR A 310 12.29 3.78 7.81
N PRO A 311 13.30 4.34 8.50
CA PRO A 311 13.14 5.58 9.26
C PRO A 311 12.84 6.79 8.36
N PRO A 312 12.14 7.82 8.90
CA PRO A 312 11.96 9.08 8.18
C PRO A 312 13.30 9.81 8.05
N GLY A 313 13.43 10.68 7.05
CA GLY A 313 14.63 11.49 6.89
C GLY A 313 14.84 12.04 5.47
N PRO A 314 15.68 13.08 5.33
CA PRO A 314 16.09 13.60 4.03
C PRO A 314 16.93 12.56 3.28
N SER A 315 16.89 12.57 1.95
CA SER A 315 17.80 11.70 1.19
C SER A 315 19.24 11.99 1.57
N ARG A 316 20.01 10.95 1.86
CA ARG A 316 21.39 11.09 2.38
C ARG A 316 22.42 11.40 1.29
N ARG A 317 21.97 11.44 0.03
CA ARG A 317 22.82 11.62 -1.14
C ARG A 317 22.46 12.88 -1.95
N ASP A 318 21.56 13.72 -1.42
CA ASP A 318 21.21 15.02 -2.00
C ASP A 318 21.99 16.12 -1.27
N TYR A 319 23.28 16.22 -1.59
CA TYR A 319 24.11 17.32 -1.10
C TYR A 319 23.74 18.61 -1.84
N GLY A 320 22.86 19.44 -1.24
CA GLY A 320 22.63 20.82 -1.69
C GLY A 320 21.26 21.13 -2.31
N GLU A 321 20.40 20.14 -2.52
CA GLU A 321 19.00 20.36 -2.92
C GLU A 321 18.12 20.62 -1.68
N PRO A 322 17.03 21.40 -1.78
CA PRO A 322 16.02 21.47 -0.71
C PRO A 322 15.55 20.04 -0.42
N THR A 323 16.02 19.49 0.71
CA THR A 323 15.93 18.06 0.95
C THR A 323 14.47 17.67 1.20
N LEU A 324 13.82 17.12 0.17
CA LEU A 324 12.55 16.42 0.37
C LEU A 324 12.79 15.33 1.42
N THR A 325 12.10 15.49 2.55
CA THR A 325 12.22 14.62 3.70
C THR A 325 11.07 13.65 3.63
N GLY A 326 11.37 12.37 3.39
CA GLY A 326 10.33 11.34 3.50
C GLY A 326 9.91 11.18 4.96
N GLN A 327 8.61 11.11 5.20
CA GLN A 327 8.01 11.01 6.54
C GLN A 327 7.01 9.86 6.58
N HIS A 328 6.72 9.37 7.79
CA HIS A 328 5.60 8.48 8.03
C HIS A 328 4.37 9.32 8.36
N ASP A 329 3.23 8.96 7.78
CA ASP A 329 1.95 9.59 8.08
C ASP A 329 1.18 8.77 9.12
N ILE A 330 1.24 7.44 9.01
CA ILE A 330 0.54 6.52 9.90
C ILE A 330 1.29 5.18 9.99
N PHE A 331 0.93 4.38 11.00
CA PHE A 331 1.41 3.03 11.18
C PHE A 331 0.25 2.05 11.21
N ALA A 332 0.46 0.84 10.70
CA ALA A 332 -0.49 -0.27 10.80
C ALA A 332 0.24 -1.58 11.06
N MET A 333 -0.49 -2.65 11.42
CA MET A 333 0.12 -3.94 11.74
C MET A 333 0.85 -4.49 10.52
N GLY A 334 2.17 -4.63 10.59
CA GLY A 334 2.97 -5.27 9.53
C GLY A 334 3.45 -6.67 9.92
N ASP A 335 3.30 -7.02 11.19
CA ASP A 335 3.77 -8.26 11.78
C ASP A 335 2.62 -9.22 12.09
N ASN A 336 2.89 -10.52 11.98
CA ASN A 336 1.97 -11.59 12.36
C ASN A 336 0.57 -11.51 11.72
N THR A 337 0.47 -10.94 10.53
CA THR A 337 -0.79 -10.80 9.80
C THR A 337 -1.12 -12.09 9.05
N ILE A 338 -2.39 -12.52 9.10
CA ILE A 338 -2.88 -13.69 8.37
C ILE A 338 -3.37 -13.27 6.99
N ARG A 339 -2.96 -14.00 5.94
CA ARG A 339 -3.31 -13.73 4.55
C ARG A 339 -2.96 -14.90 3.64
N TYR A 340 -3.48 -14.87 2.43
CA TYR A 340 -3.00 -15.75 1.35
C TYR A 340 -1.68 -15.25 0.77
N GLN A 341 -0.81 -16.18 0.34
CA GLN A 341 0.44 -15.82 -0.33
C GLN A 341 0.56 -16.44 -1.73
N GLY A 342 1.06 -15.61 -2.66
CA GLY A 342 1.59 -16.04 -3.95
C GLY A 342 0.60 -16.79 -4.84
N LEU A 343 1.14 -17.67 -5.67
CA LEU A 343 0.39 -18.53 -6.59
C LEU A 343 0.10 -19.89 -5.94
N GLY A 344 -1.14 -20.34 -6.02
CA GLY A 344 -1.63 -21.58 -5.38
C GLY A 344 -2.27 -21.34 -4.01
N GLY A 345 -2.42 -20.08 -3.60
CA GLY A 345 -3.21 -19.69 -2.43
C GLY A 345 -2.86 -20.40 -1.15
N GLN A 346 -1.57 -20.61 -0.85
CA GLN A 346 -1.23 -21.12 0.47
C GLN A 346 -1.57 -20.06 1.51
N GLU A 347 -2.49 -20.40 2.40
CA GLU A 347 -2.77 -19.62 3.59
C GLU A 347 -1.50 -19.62 4.45
N LYS A 348 -1.01 -18.42 4.78
CA LYS A 348 0.04 -18.30 5.77
C LYS A 348 -0.55 -17.81 7.07
N GLY A 349 -0.54 -18.72 8.05
CA GLY A 349 -0.93 -18.42 9.42
C GLY A 349 0.11 -17.60 10.19
N SER A 350 -0.30 -17.15 11.38
CA SER A 350 0.55 -16.53 12.38
C SER A 350 1.74 -17.44 12.74
N GLY A 351 2.98 -16.96 12.55
CA GLY A 351 4.21 -17.70 12.87
C GLY A 351 5.10 -18.09 11.69
N GLU A 352 4.55 -18.18 10.48
CA GLU A 352 5.33 -18.35 9.22
C GLU A 352 5.35 -17.06 8.37
N GLY A 353 4.82 -15.99 8.96
CA GLY A 353 4.39 -14.76 8.30
C GLY A 353 5.53 -13.97 7.70
N GLU A 354 5.34 -13.59 6.45
CA GLU A 354 6.09 -12.47 5.88
C GLU A 354 5.71 -11.18 6.62
N PHE A 355 6.72 -10.45 7.05
CA PHE A 355 6.59 -9.22 7.81
C PHE A 355 6.81 -8.01 6.91
N GLY A 356 6.05 -6.94 7.16
CA GLY A 356 6.54 -5.60 6.90
C GLY A 356 5.54 -4.59 6.38
N THR A 357 6.09 -3.43 6.03
CA THR A 357 5.32 -2.24 5.64
C THR A 357 4.46 -2.48 4.41
N SER A 358 4.87 -3.39 3.53
CA SER A 358 4.07 -3.85 2.39
C SER A 358 2.71 -4.43 2.76
N ILE A 359 2.55 -4.94 3.99
CA ILE A 359 1.29 -5.51 4.49
C ILE A 359 0.55 -4.53 5.40
N ALA A 360 1.26 -3.59 6.03
CA ALA A 360 0.66 -2.48 6.76
C ALA A 360 -0.07 -1.50 5.81
N ALA A 361 0.57 -1.11 4.70
CA ALA A 361 0.01 -0.19 3.71
C ALA A 361 -1.39 -0.57 3.17
N PRO A 362 -1.65 -1.83 2.73
CA PRO A 362 -2.95 -2.21 2.19
C PRO A 362 -4.08 -2.15 3.24
N GLN A 363 -3.76 -2.33 4.53
CA GLN A 363 -4.75 -2.18 5.61
C GLN A 363 -5.20 -0.73 5.76
N VAL A 364 -4.25 0.22 5.66
CA VAL A 364 -4.56 1.66 5.66
C VAL A 364 -5.35 2.03 4.41
N ALA A 365 -4.93 1.55 3.24
CA ALA A 365 -5.64 1.82 1.98
C ALA A 365 -7.10 1.35 2.04
N ALA A 366 -7.32 0.14 2.57
CA ALA A 366 -8.65 -0.39 2.78
C ALA A 366 -9.44 0.38 3.84
N THR A 367 -8.82 0.78 4.95
CA THR A 367 -9.47 1.63 5.96
C THR A 367 -9.95 2.96 5.36
N ILE A 368 -9.17 3.57 4.48
CA ILE A 368 -9.57 4.81 3.78
C ILE A 368 -10.75 4.54 2.83
N ALA A 369 -10.71 3.44 2.08
CA ALA A 369 -11.81 3.04 1.21
C ALA A 369 -13.10 2.78 2.02
N TYR A 370 -12.99 2.16 3.19
CA TYR A 370 -14.11 2.02 4.12
C TYR A 370 -14.68 3.38 4.52
N LEU A 371 -13.82 4.31 4.96
CA LEU A 371 -14.24 5.63 5.43
C LEU A 371 -14.91 6.47 4.32
N PHE A 372 -14.56 6.28 3.04
CA PHE A 372 -15.22 6.97 1.93
C PHE A 372 -16.70 6.64 1.74
N GLN A 373 -17.19 5.50 2.25
CA GLN A 373 -18.62 5.20 2.24
C GLN A 373 -19.42 5.98 3.28
N HIS A 374 -18.75 6.46 4.32
CA HIS A 374 -19.40 7.13 5.41
C HIS A 374 -19.39 8.64 5.17
N PRO A 375 -20.56 9.27 4.98
CA PRO A 375 -20.61 10.72 4.96
C PRO A 375 -20.13 11.22 6.32
N VAL A 376 -18.97 11.87 6.33
CA VAL A 376 -18.52 12.63 7.49
C VAL A 376 -19.42 13.86 7.54
N ASN A 377 -20.49 13.80 8.33
CA ASN A 377 -21.37 14.93 8.53
C ASN A 377 -20.51 16.12 9.02
N GLY A 378 -20.50 17.22 8.26
CA GLY A 378 -19.80 18.46 8.64
C GLY A 378 -18.50 18.75 7.89
N LEU A 379 -18.09 17.94 6.89
CA LEU A 379 -16.99 18.25 5.97
C LEU A 379 -17.49 18.52 4.53
N THR A 380 -18.44 19.45 4.39
CA THR A 380 -18.84 20.02 3.09
C THR A 380 -18.57 21.50 3.06
#